data_AF-A0A7Z9T855-F1
#
_entry.id   AF-A0A7Z9T855-F1
#
_cell.length_a   1.000
_cell.length_b   1.000
_cell.length_c   1.000
_cell.angle_alpha   90.00
_cell.angle_beta   90.00
_cell.angle_gamma   90.00
#
_symmetry.space_group_name_H-M   'P 1'
#
loop_
_entity.id
_entity.type
_entity.pdbx_description
1 polymer ?
#
loop_
_entity_poly.entity_id
_entity_poly.type
_entity_poly.pdbx_seq_one_letter_code
_entity_poly.pdbx_strand_id
1 'polypeptide(L)'
;MDSKSVRLLALPLIYVTVVYLLPIPDGVDAQGWRVTGIFFATIAGLMLQPLPGSQVVIIGITMLVLVGGIPMPRALSGYSAASVWMV
;
A
#
# COMPACT_ATOMS: atom_id res chain seq x y z
N MET A 1 -10.69 20.54 11.98
CA MET A 1 -10.30 19.20 11.49
C MET A 1 -9.11 18.74 12.30
N ASP A 2 -9.22 17.62 13.01
CA ASP A 2 -8.12 17.06 13.79
C ASP A 2 -6.92 16.68 12.92
N SER A 3 -5.71 16.95 13.41
CA SER A 3 -4.44 16.65 12.72
C SER A 3 -4.32 15.16 12.33
N LYS A 4 -4.90 14.26 13.14
CA LYS A 4 -4.92 12.81 12.87
C LYS A 4 -5.74 12.45 11.63
N SER A 5 -6.92 13.05 11.46
CA SER A 5 -7.82 12.78 10.32
C SER A 5 -7.21 13.26 9.00
N VAL A 6 -6.47 14.37 9.02
CA VAL A 6 -5.75 14.87 7.84
C VAL A 6 -4.65 13.90 7.41
N ARG A 7 -3.89 13.32 8.36
CA ARG A 7 -2.85 12.33 8.06
C ARG A 7 -3.42 11.01 7.52
N LEU A 8 -4.60 10.59 7.98
CA LEU A 8 -5.31 9.42 7.45
C LEU A 8 -5.78 9.64 6.00
N LEU A 9 -6.34 10.82 5.71
CA LEU A 9 -6.79 11.19 4.36
C LEU A 9 -5.64 11.35 3.36
N ALA A 10 -4.40 11.55 3.82
CA ALA A 10 -3.23 11.59 2.96
C ALA A 10 -2.95 10.25 2.24
N LEU A 11 -3.29 9.11 2.85
CA LEU A 11 -3.04 7.78 2.27
C LEU A 11 -3.84 7.51 0.98
N PRO A 12 -5.18 7.65 0.97
CA PRO A 12 -5.94 7.52 -0.28
C PRO A 12 -5.58 8.61 -1.29
N LEU A 13 -5.22 9.82 -0.84
CA LEU A 13 -4.77 10.90 -1.73
C LEU A 13 -3.50 10.51 -2.50
N ILE A 14 -2.51 9.92 -1.81
CA ILE A 14 -1.27 9.43 -2.43
C ILE A 14 -1.58 8.31 -3.42
N TYR A 15 -2.45 7.36 -3.06
CA TYR A 15 -2.87 6.29 -3.97
C TYR A 15 -3.50 6.85 -5.26
N VAL A 16 -4.45 7.78 -5.13
CA VAL A 16 -5.12 8.40 -6.28
C VAL A 16 -4.12 9.17 -7.14
N THR A 17 -3.17 9.86 -6.51
CA THR A 17 -2.12 10.59 -7.22
C THR A 17 -1.22 9.67 -8.04
N VAL A 18 -0.77 8.57 -7.46
CA VAL A 18 0.11 7.63 -8.18
C VAL A 18 -0.64 6.91 -9.30
N VAL A 19 -1.88 6.46 -9.06
CA VAL A 19 -2.59 5.61 -10.02
C VAL A 19 -3.29 6.40 -11.13
N TYR A 20 -3.84 7.59 -10.84
CA TYR A 20 -4.69 8.33 -11.78
C TYR A 20 -4.08 9.61 -12.33
N LEU A 21 -3.14 10.25 -11.61
CA LEU A 21 -2.50 11.50 -12.07
C LEU A 21 -1.19 11.25 -12.83
N LEU A 22 -0.52 10.12 -12.60
CA LEU A 22 0.71 9.75 -13.30
C LEU A 22 0.43 8.74 -14.42
N PRO A 23 1.02 8.94 -15.62
CA PRO A 23 0.90 7.98 -16.71
C PRO A 23 1.60 6.67 -16.36
N ILE A 24 1.02 5.56 -16.85
CA ILE A 24 1.61 4.23 -16.68
C ILE A 24 2.93 4.19 -17.48
N PRO A 25 4.07 3.84 -16.86
CA PRO A 25 5.33 3.70 -17.57
C PRO A 25 5.28 2.57 -18.61
N ASP A 26 5.95 2.76 -19.74
CA ASP A 26 6.05 1.73 -20.78
C ASP A 26 6.64 0.43 -20.21
N GLY A 27 5.94 -0.69 -20.43
CA GLY A 27 6.32 -2.01 -19.93
C GLY A 27 5.73 -2.39 -18.57
N VAL A 28 4.94 -1.52 -17.94
CA VAL A 28 4.20 -1.83 -16.70
C VAL A 28 2.75 -2.14 -17.02
N ASP A 29 2.27 -3.32 -16.60
CA ASP A 29 0.86 -3.66 -16.72
C ASP A 29 -0.01 -2.82 -15.76
N ALA A 30 -1.27 -2.57 -16.14
CA ALA A 30 -2.21 -1.78 -15.35
C ALA A 30 -2.40 -2.35 -13.94
N GLN A 31 -2.32 -3.67 -13.78
CA GLN A 31 -2.33 -4.30 -12.46
C GLN A 31 -1.09 -3.93 -11.64
N GLY A 32 0.10 -4.01 -12.24
CA GLY A 32 1.36 -3.64 -11.58
C GLY A 32 1.34 -2.20 -11.12
N TRP A 33 0.77 -1.29 -11.91
CA TRP A 33 0.66 0.12 -11.56
C TRP A 33 -0.22 0.36 -10.31
N ARG A 34 -1.36 -0.33 -10.20
CA ARG A 34 -2.22 -0.26 -9.00
C ARG A 34 -1.48 -0.75 -7.75
N VAL A 35 -0.73 -1.84 -7.86
CA VAL A 35 0.05 -2.40 -6.73
C VAL A 35 1.14 -1.42 -6.30
N THR A 36 1.83 -0.78 -7.25
CA THR A 36 2.82 0.28 -6.98
C THR A 36 2.19 1.46 -6.22
N GLY A 37 0.99 1.90 -6.63
CA GLY A 37 0.27 2.94 -5.89
C GLY A 37 -0.04 2.57 -4.45
N ILE A 38 -0.47 1.32 -4.21
CA ILE A 38 -0.75 0.81 -2.85
C ILE A 38 0.54 0.74 -2.02
N PHE A 39 1.65 0.33 -2.64
CA PHE A 39 2.96 0.28 -2.00
C PHE A 39 3.39 1.67 -1.52
N PHE A 40 3.37 2.69 -2.39
CA PHE A 40 3.72 4.05 -2.00
C PHE A 40 2.79 4.62 -0.93
N ALA A 41 1.48 4.38 -1.03
CA ALA A 41 0.52 4.78 0.01
C ALA A 41 0.83 4.11 1.35
N THR A 42 1.23 2.84 1.35
CA THR A 42 1.59 2.09 2.57
C THR A 42 2.89 2.62 3.19
N ILE A 43 3.93 2.85 2.38
CA ILE A 43 5.20 3.43 2.84
C ILE A 43 4.98 4.82 3.43
N ALA A 44 4.21 5.67 2.76
CA ALA A 44 3.85 6.98 3.27
C ALA A 44 3.07 6.89 4.60
N GLY A 45 2.17 5.91 4.73
CA GLY A 45 1.47 5.65 5.99
C GLY A 45 2.38 5.21 7.12
N LEU A 46 3.39 4.40 6.82
CA LEU A 46 4.40 4.02 7.81
C LEU A 46 5.29 5.19 8.21
N MET A 47 5.58 6.12 7.30
CA MET A 47 6.36 7.33 7.59
C MET A 47 5.56 8.38 8.38
N LEU A 48 4.31 8.64 7.98
CA LEU A 48 3.45 9.64 8.61
C LEU A 48 2.88 9.18 9.96
N GLN A 49 2.95 7.87 10.24
CA GLN A 49 2.47 7.20 11.45
C GLN A 49 1.09 7.73 11.91
N PRO A 50 0.06 7.74 11.04
CA PRO A 50 -1.28 8.13 11.45
C PRO A 50 -1.90 7.10 12.42
N LEU A 51 -1.46 5.84 12.31
CA LEU A 51 -1.87 4.67 13.07
C LEU A 51 -0.64 3.83 13.44
N PRO A 52 -0.76 2.88 14.39
CA PRO A 52 0.27 1.86 14.61
C PRO A 52 0.66 1.17 13.30
N GLY A 53 1.96 0.94 13.09
CA GLY A 53 2.48 0.42 11.82
C GLY A 53 1.82 -0.89 11.38
N SER A 54 1.48 -1.78 12.32
CA SER A 54 0.77 -3.03 12.02
C SER A 54 -0.60 -2.79 11.38
N GLN A 55 -1.35 -1.78 11.83
CA GLN A 55 -2.66 -1.46 11.27
C GLN A 55 -2.53 -0.95 9.83
N VAL A 56 -1.54 -0.09 9.57
CA VAL A 56 -1.25 0.43 8.22
C VAL A 56 -0.90 -0.71 7.27
N VAL A 57 -0.07 -1.65 7.71
CA VAL A 57 0.33 -2.81 6.89
C VAL A 57 -0.86 -3.71 6.59
N ILE A 58 -1.72 -4.01 7.58
CA ILE A 58 -2.93 -4.82 7.38
C ILE A 58 -3.86 -4.17 6.35
N ILE A 59 -4.10 -2.85 6.46
CA ILE A 59 -4.89 -2.09 5.48
C ILE A 59 -4.25 -2.17 4.08
N GLY A 60 -2.93 -2.04 3.99
CA GLY A 60 -2.19 -2.18 2.74
C GLY A 60 -2.38 -3.55 2.09
N ILE A 61 -2.30 -4.64 2.86
CA ILE A 61 -2.53 -6.02 2.38
C ILE A 61 -3.97 -6.20 1.91
N THR A 62 -4.94 -5.69 2.67
CA THR A 62 -6.36 -5.72 2.28
C THR A 62 -6.58 -5.01 0.94
N MET A 63 -5.99 -3.82 0.76
CA MET A 63 -6.06 -3.10 -0.51
C MET A 63 -5.34 -3.84 -1.65
N LEU A 64 -4.24 -4.52 -1.37
CA LEU A 64 -3.51 -5.34 -2.34
C LEU A 64 -4.38 -6.45 -2.93
N VAL A 65 -5.24 -7.06 -2.10
CA VAL A 65 -6.18 -8.10 -2.53
C VAL A 65 -7.39 -7.49 -3.24
N LEU A 66 -8.02 -6.47 -2.63
CA LEU A 66 -9.27 -5.89 -3.15
C LEU A 66 -9.06 -5.04 -4.42
N VAL A 67 -7.99 -4.24 -4.47
CA VAL A 67 -7.74 -3.23 -5.51
C VAL A 67 -6.55 -3.64 -6.40
N GLY A 68 -5.51 -4.22 -5.80
CA GLY A 68 -4.35 -4.73 -6.53
C GLY A 68 -4.63 -6.00 -7.33
N GLY A 69 -5.74 -6.70 -7.04
CA GLY A 69 -6.10 -7.96 -7.71
C GLY A 69 -5.11 -9.09 -7.44
N ILE A 70 -4.36 -9.01 -6.35
CA ILE A 70 -3.38 -10.01 -5.98
C ILE A 70 -4.07 -11.12 -5.18
N PRO A 71 -3.90 -12.41 -5.54
CA PRO A 71 -4.53 -13.50 -4.81
C PRO A 71 -3.98 -13.58 -3.37
N MET A 72 -4.85 -13.91 -2.42
CA MET A 72 -4.54 -13.93 -0.98
C MET A 72 -3.22 -14.65 -0.63
N PRO A 73 -2.90 -15.84 -1.19
CA PRO A 73 -1.65 -16.53 -0.88
C PRO A 73 -0.41 -15.72 -1.29
N ARG A 74 -0.49 -14.98 -2.40
CA ARG A 74 0.60 -14.12 -2.87
C ARG A 74 0.70 -12.83 -2.05
N ALA A 75 -0.41 -12.29 -1.57
CA ALA A 75 -0.39 -11.11 -0.69
C ALA A 75 0.28 -11.40 0.66
N LEU A 76 0.17 -12.64 1.16
CA LEU A 76 0.73 -13.05 2.46
C LEU A 76 2.11 -13.73 2.37
N SER A 77 2.63 -13.99 1.17
CA SER A 77 3.89 -14.74 1.00
C SER A 77 5.09 -14.04 1.67
N GLY A 78 5.04 -12.72 1.84
CA GLY A 78 6.06 -11.96 2.57
C GLY A 78 6.23 -12.39 4.03
N TYR A 79 5.17 -12.89 4.69
CA TYR A 79 5.24 -13.40 6.07
C TYR A 79 5.93 -14.77 6.17
N SER A 80 5.99 -15.52 5.08
CA SER A 80 6.71 -16.81 5.03
C SER A 80 8.19 -16.68 4.66
N ALA A 81 8.69 -15.46 4.42
CA ALA A 81 10.08 -15.24 4.04
C ALA A 81 11.03 -15.56 5.21
N ALA A 82 12.04 -16.39 4.97
CA ALA A 82 13.01 -16.82 6.00
C ALA A 82 13.68 -15.64 6.73
N SER A 83 13.94 -14.54 6.03
CA SER A 83 14.51 -13.32 6.60
C SER A 83 13.65 -12.67 7.69
N VAL A 84 12.33 -12.83 7.63
CA VAL A 84 11.40 -12.29 8.65
C VAL A 84 11.53 -13.05 9.97
N TRP A 85 11.88 -14.33 9.91
CA TRP A 85 11.99 -15.22 11.07
C TRP A 85 13.39 -15.27 11.70
N MET A 86 14.35 -14.53 11.15
CA MET A 86 15.70 -14.39 11.71
C MET A 86 15.82 -13.23 12.73
N VAL A 87 14.70 -12.64 13.13
CA VAL A 87 14.62 -11.59 14.17
C VAL A 87 14.73 -12.21 15.57
#